data_AF-A0A1Z1MDS2-F1
#
_entry.id   AF-A0A1Z1MDS2-F1
#
_cell.length_a   1.000
_cell.length_b   1.000
_cell.length_c   1.000
_cell.angle_alpha   90.00
_cell.angle_beta   90.00
_cell.angle_gamma   90.00
#
_symmetry.space_group_name_H-M   'P 1'
#
loop_
_entity.id
_entity.type
_entity.pdbx_description
1 polymer ?
#
loop_
_entity_poly.entity_id
_entity_poly.type
_entity_poly.pdbx_seq_one_letter_code
_entity_poly.pdbx_strand_id
1 'polypeptide(L)' 'MTRTAIRIESIPYTIKIRVKQYLYQKIYIVGYKKISNKYKTPVIEFTNGKRIWMLKHEIALKYIS' A
#
# COMPACT_ATOMS: atom_id res chain seq x y z
N MET A 1 -14.61 -5.43 7.25
CA MET A 1 -13.52 -4.56 6.77
C MET A 1 -13.30 -4.85 5.30
N THR A 2 -13.38 -3.85 4.43
CA THR A 2 -13.23 -4.02 2.98
C THR A 2 -11.75 -4.17 2.64
N ARG A 3 -11.36 -5.30 2.06
CA ARG A 3 -10.02 -5.53 1.52
C ARG A 3 -10.10 -5.36 0.01
N THR A 4 -9.33 -4.42 -0.53
CA THR A 4 -9.32 -4.16 -1.97
C THR A 4 -8.00 -4.61 -2.56
N ALA A 5 -8.03 -5.58 -3.47
CA ALA A 5 -6.83 -6.08 -4.13
C ALA A 5 -6.21 -5.00 -5.02
N ILE A 6 -4.90 -4.85 -4.93
CA ILE A 6 -4.14 -3.86 -5.67
C ILE A 6 -2.85 -4.45 -6.22
N ARG A 7 -2.37 -3.83 -7.29
CA ARG A 7 -0.99 -3.95 -7.76
C ARG A 7 -0.26 -2.64 -7.50
N ILE A 8 0.96 -2.75 -6.99
CA ILE A 8 1.86 -1.62 -6.82
C ILE A 8 2.59 -1.38 -8.14
N GLU A 9 2.45 -0.20 -8.73
CA GLU A 9 3.13 0.19 -9.97
C GLU A 9 4.46 0.88 -9.69
N SER A 10 4.49 1.79 -8.72
CA SER A 10 5.70 2.49 -8.29
C SER A 10 5.70 2.74 -6.78
N ILE A 11 6.87 2.63 -6.14
CA ILE A 11 7.12 2.99 -4.73
C ILE A 11 8.55 3.51 -4.58
N PRO A 12 8.87 4.23 -3.49
CA PRO A 12 10.22 4.70 -3.25
C PRO A 12 11.19 3.52 -3.11
N TYR A 13 12.39 3.66 -3.66
CA TYR A 13 13.39 2.59 -3.72
C TYR A 13 13.74 2.01 -2.34
N THR A 14 13.84 2.87 -1.32
CA THR A 14 14.11 2.47 0.06
C THR A 14 13.04 1.55 0.64
N ILE A 15 11.76 1.81 0.34
CA ILE A 15 10.64 0.96 0.71
C ILE A 15 10.65 -0.31 -0.14
N LYS A 16 10.94 -0.18 -1.45
CA LYS A 16 11.01 -1.30 -2.39
C LYS A 16 11.95 -2.40 -1.91
N ILE A 17 13.14 -2.04 -1.41
CA ILE A 17 14.09 -3.01 -0.84
C ILE A 17 13.45 -3.78 0.33
N ARG A 18 12.75 -3.09 1.24
CA ARG A 18 12.16 -3.69 2.44
C ARG A 18 10.99 -4.63 2.12
N VAL A 19 10.25 -4.37 1.05
CA VAL A 19 9.04 -5.12 0.69
C VAL A 19 9.17 -5.96 -0.57
N LYS A 20 10.35 -6.00 -1.21
CA LYS A 20 10.58 -6.64 -2.53
C LYS A 20 9.99 -8.04 -2.63
N GLN A 21 10.16 -8.86 -1.59
CA GLN A 21 9.67 -10.24 -1.52
C GLN A 21 8.13 -10.35 -1.50
N TYR A 22 7.43 -9.29 -1.10
CA TYR A 22 5.96 -9.25 -1.02
C TYR A 22 5.33 -8.53 -2.21
N LEU A 23 6.11 -7.80 -3.02
CA LEU A 23 5.60 -7.03 -4.18
C LEU A 23 4.99 -7.91 -5.27
N TYR A 24 5.45 -9.15 -5.39
CA TYR A 24 4.94 -10.12 -6.37
C TYR A 24 3.76 -10.94 -5.86
N GLN A 25 3.33 -10.71 -4.61
CA GLN A 25 2.23 -11.42 -3.99
C GLN A 25 0.95 -10.57 -4.05
N LYS A 26 -0.18 -11.11 -3.60
CA LYS A 26 -1.42 -10.34 -3.48
C LYS A 26 -1.27 -9.29 -2.38
N ILE A 27 -1.53 -8.04 -2.73
CA ILE A 27 -1.44 -6.89 -1.84
C ILE A 27 -2.83 -6.27 -1.73
N TYR A 28 -3.19 -5.81 -0.54
CA TYR A 28 -4.51 -5.24 -0.28
C TYR A 28 -4.43 -3.86 0.34
N ILE A 29 -5.32 -2.97 -0.08
CA ILE A 29 -5.69 -1.82 0.74
C ILE A 29 -6.70 -2.32 1.77
N VAL A 30 -6.37 -2.13 3.05
CA VAL A 30 -7.21 -2.56 4.18
C VAL A 30 -7.84 -1.39 4.94
N GLY A 31 -7.52 -0.16 4.55
CA GLY A 31 -8.09 1.04 5.13
C GLY A 31 -7.28 2.28 4.77
N TYR A 32 -7.55 3.36 5.50
CA TYR A 32 -6.84 4.62 5.35
C TYR A 32 -6.41 5.17 6.70
N LYS A 33 -5.16 5.66 6.79
CA LYS A 33 -4.65 6.35 7.97
C LYS A 33 -4.84 7.86 7.78
N LYS A 34 -5.51 8.52 8.73
CA LYS A 34 -5.58 9.98 8.77
C LYS A 34 -4.24 10.53 9.26
N ILE A 35 -3.61 11.39 8.48
CA ILE A 35 -2.35 12.08 8.85
C ILE A 35 -2.64 13.51 9.30
N SER A 36 -3.64 14.15 8.69
CA SER A 36 -4.13 15.47 9.09
C SER A 36 -5.63 15.57 8.84
N ASN A 37 -6.25 16.70 9.21
CA ASN A 37 -7.67 16.93 8.94
C ASN A 37 -8.04 16.87 7.45
N LYS A 38 -7.09 17.18 6.56
CA LYS A 38 -7.32 17.19 5.11
C LYS A 38 -6.71 15.99 4.39
N TYR A 39 -5.90 15.17 5.06
CA TYR A 39 -5.09 14.16 4.38
C TYR A 39 -5.22 12.77 5.00
N LYS A 40 -5.52 11.79 4.14
CA LYS A 40 -5.53 10.37 4.47
C LYS A 40 -4.69 9.57 3.48
N THR A 41 -3.98 8.58 3.98
CA THR A 41 -3.13 7.69 3.19
C THR A 41 -3.65 6.27 3.17
N PRO A 42 -3.50 5.53 2.06
CA PRO A 42 -3.85 4.12 2.04
C PRO A 42 -2.98 3.33 3.03
N VAL A 43 -3.60 2.38 3.73
CA VAL A 43 -2.91 1.36 4.51
C VAL A 43 -2.88 0.09 3.68
N ILE A 44 -1.67 -0.32 3.32
CA ILE A 44 -1.39 -1.46 2.48
C ILE A 44 -0.98 -2.63 3.36
N GLU A 45 -1.70 -3.74 3.25
CA GLU A 45 -1.40 -5.01 3.92
C GLU A 45 -0.74 -5.96 2.92
N PHE A 46 0.42 -6.48 3.31
CA PHE A 46 1.14 -7.54 2.61
C PHE A 46 0.69 -8.91 3.13
N THR A 47 0.98 -9.96 2.38
CA THR A 47 0.60 -11.34 2.70
C THR A 47 1.11 -11.87 4.04
N ASN A 48 2.20 -11.32 4.55
CA ASN A 48 2.75 -11.64 5.86
C ASN A 48 2.07 -10.87 7.02
N GLY A 49 0.98 -10.15 6.74
CA GLY A 49 0.27 -9.31 7.72
C GLY A 49 0.97 -7.99 8.06
N LYS A 50 2.16 -7.70 7.50
CA LYS A 50 2.79 -6.38 7.68
C LYS A 50 1.94 -5.32 6.98
N ARG A 51 1.81 -4.18 7.63
CA ARG A 51 1.06 -3.03 7.13
C ARG A 51 1.97 -1.83 6.98
N ILE A 52 1.84 -1.14 5.86
CA ILE A 52 2.59 0.09 5.59
C ILE A 52 1.60 1.12 5.05
N TRP A 53 1.75 2.36 5.50
CA TRP A 53 1.06 3.49 4.92
C TRP A 53 2.08 4.36 4.18
N MET A 54 1.67 4.93 3.05
CA MET A 54 2.53 5.78 2.21
C MET A 54 1.72 6.96 1.70
N LEU A 55 2.36 8.11 1.51
CA LEU A 55 1.70 9.28 0.94
C LEU A 55 1.26 8.97 -0.50
N LYS A 56 0.14 9.54 -0.94
CA LYS A 56 -0.43 9.26 -2.27
C LYS A 56 0.54 9.58 -3.43
N HIS A 57 1.47 10.51 -3.22
CA HIS A 57 2.47 10.88 -4.24
C HIS A 57 3.70 9.97 -4.22
N GLU A 58 3.93 9.20 -3.16
CA GLU A 58 5.04 8.25 -3.05
C GLU A 58 4.72 6.91 -3.73
N ILE A 59 3.43 6.60 -3.92
CA ILE A 59 2.97 5.30 -4.39
C ILE A 59 1.94 5.40 -5.50
N ALA A 60 2.20 4.69 -6.60
CA ALA A 60 1.21 4.44 -7.65
C ALA A 60 0.56 3.07 -7.44
N LEU A 61 -0.77 3.05 -7.35
CA LEU A 61 -1.58 1.87 -7.10
C LEU A 61 -2.57 1.64 -8.24
N LYS A 62 -2.63 0.41 -8.73
CA LYS A 62 -3.65 -0.04 -9.68
C LYS A 62 -4.61 -1.00 -8.97
N TYR A 63 -5.89 -0.67 -9.00
CA TYR A 63 -6.94 -1.53 -8.46
C TYR A 63 -7.15 -2.73 -9.38
N ILE A 64 -7.25 -3.91 -8.78
CA ILE A 64 -7.56 -5.14 -9.51
C ILE A 64 -9.05 -5.37 -9.33
N SER A 65 -9.80 -5.18 -10.41
CA SER A 65 -11.22 -5.49 -10.56
C SER A 65 -11.43 -6.99 -10.74
#